data_AF-A0A372NS31-F1
#
_entry.id   AF-A0A372NS31-F1
#
_cell.length_a   1.000
_cell.length_b   1.000
_cell.length_c   1.000
_cell.angle_alpha   90.00
_cell.angle_beta   90.00
_cell.angle_gamma   90.00
#
_symmetry.space_group_name_H-M   'P 1'
#
loop_
_entity.id
_entity.type
_entity.pdbx_description
1 polymer ?
#
loop_
_entity_poly.entity_id
_entity_poly.type
_entity_poly.pdbx_seq_one_letter_code
_entity_poly.pdbx_strand_id
1 'polypeptide(L)'
;MKKRLIIIGGGFSGFWSALSAVRQSRKINKREEVEITIINPDEYFTIRPRLYEASLLGLRIELSRYTIPLGISLITGRVENILPQSSQISVLTVDGVLSLKYDYLVLATGSVLRKSDVAGIEHAFNVDTFSAARKLEQHLEKLVKEGFVSEGATTFVVVGAGFTGLETVSTIIEKAINISRRFVSSPPPFKAINIEKLLDIGSGYSAEAHAYIRKAITLQNIEVLTGTEVISVKPGSVILSNGAVIATQTVIWATGMEASALTAEFNGERDNLNRLKVDAYLKLPGYNNVILSGDVAKVDTGNGETSVMAAQYSHFQGRWAGHNAINDLFGLPLKEYRQTGQITCLDLGRNQGLVTSGRDHQVELSGKEAHDVKMYVNTRLIYPPADAEDAVEASFPEEPKLEKIKESYRRSTQIKNNTYFKTKQIFMKKKDYAQLFLRLSIGFGFLSAVLDRLGWAGQPGTHNINWGNWQNFIAYTQMLVPWSPPSLTSILGLLATVGETVSGVLLIVGYKTKWNAMAACLLTLTFIICMVFTAGTKSVFNYSVPAVCAGAFLLSAFNEFRWSIDNIYREGDSIFR
;
A
#
# COMPACT_ATOMS: atom_id res chain seq x y z
N MET A 1 -8.22 1.46 46.15
CA MET A 1 -8.53 2.26 44.95
C MET A 1 -7.42 2.01 43.95
N LYS A 2 -7.72 1.71 42.67
CA LYS A 2 -6.67 1.50 41.66
C LYS A 2 -5.95 2.83 41.39
N LYS A 3 -4.64 2.79 41.20
CA LYS A 3 -3.84 3.95 40.77
C LYS A 3 -4.14 4.25 39.31
N ARG A 4 -4.30 5.52 38.95
CA ARG A 4 -4.71 5.95 37.60
C ARG A 4 -3.53 6.44 36.78
N LEU A 5 -3.20 5.68 35.74
CA LEU A 5 -2.28 6.09 34.69
C LEU A 5 -3.10 6.65 33.52
N ILE A 6 -2.95 7.95 33.26
CA ILE A 6 -3.55 8.61 32.09
C ILE A 6 -2.48 8.80 31.02
N ILE A 7 -2.80 8.40 29.79
CA ILE A 7 -1.96 8.57 28.61
C ILE A 7 -2.73 9.47 27.64
N ILE A 8 -2.19 10.65 27.34
CA ILE A 8 -2.84 11.58 26.41
C ILE A 8 -2.20 11.41 25.03
N GLY A 9 -3.00 10.97 24.06
CA GLY A 9 -2.64 10.70 22.68
C GLY A 9 -2.60 9.20 22.36
N GLY A 10 -3.34 8.78 21.34
CA GLY A 10 -3.38 7.41 20.80
C GLY A 10 -2.47 7.19 19.59
N GLY A 11 -1.50 8.08 19.35
CA GLY A 11 -0.49 7.95 18.29
C GLY A 11 0.60 6.94 18.65
N PHE A 12 1.69 6.90 17.87
CA PHE A 12 2.79 5.94 18.04
C PHE A 12 3.27 5.85 19.50
N SER A 13 3.61 6.98 20.10
CA SER A 13 4.13 7.00 21.46
C SER A 13 3.11 6.52 22.48
N GLY A 14 1.91 7.09 22.51
CA GLY A 14 0.92 6.75 23.53
C GLY A 14 0.37 5.33 23.39
N PHE A 15 0.19 4.83 22.17
CA PHE A 15 -0.17 3.43 21.92
C PHE A 15 0.87 2.47 22.52
N TRP A 16 2.16 2.66 22.20
CA TRP A 16 3.22 1.80 22.73
C TRP A 16 3.46 2.00 24.23
N SER A 17 3.17 3.18 24.78
CA SER A 17 3.13 3.41 26.23
C SER A 17 2.06 2.59 26.92
N ALA A 18 0.85 2.54 26.37
CA ALA A 18 -0.23 1.78 26.98
C ALA A 18 0.07 0.28 26.99
N LEU A 19 0.58 -0.26 25.87
CA LEU A 19 0.98 -1.68 25.79
C LEU A 19 2.13 -2.01 26.74
N SER A 20 3.15 -1.16 26.82
CA SER A 20 4.27 -1.39 27.74
C SER A 20 3.86 -1.27 29.20
N ALA A 21 2.92 -0.38 29.52
CA ALA A 21 2.33 -0.29 30.86
C ALA A 21 1.53 -1.56 31.22
N VAL A 22 0.74 -2.12 30.29
CA VAL A 22 0.06 -3.41 30.48
C VAL A 22 1.08 -4.54 30.71
N ARG A 23 2.09 -4.64 29.85
CA ARG A 23 3.17 -5.64 29.98
C ARG A 23 3.84 -5.54 31.35
N GLN A 24 4.21 -4.33 31.75
CA GLN A 24 4.96 -4.11 32.96
C GLN A 24 4.11 -4.35 34.21
N SER A 25 2.85 -3.91 34.24
CA SER A 25 1.95 -4.13 35.37
C SER A 25 1.67 -5.62 35.60
N ARG A 26 1.56 -6.42 34.53
CA ARG A 26 1.50 -7.89 34.60
C ARG A 26 2.79 -8.47 35.17
N LYS A 27 3.95 -8.07 34.64
CA LYS A 27 5.27 -8.56 35.06
C LYS A 27 5.52 -8.38 36.56
N ILE A 28 5.06 -7.27 37.14
CA ILE A 28 5.25 -6.96 38.57
C ILE A 28 4.05 -7.38 39.44
N ASN A 29 3.08 -8.13 38.89
CA ASN A 29 1.86 -8.57 39.58
C ASN A 29 1.00 -7.42 40.16
N LYS A 30 0.95 -6.26 39.46
CA LYS A 30 0.19 -5.06 39.83
C LYS A 30 -0.94 -4.70 38.87
N ARG A 31 -1.30 -5.60 37.94
CA ARG A 31 -2.39 -5.37 36.97
C ARG A 31 -3.69 -4.93 37.64
N GLU A 32 -4.07 -5.56 38.75
CA GLU A 32 -5.31 -5.23 39.47
C GLU A 32 -5.23 -3.97 40.32
N GLU A 33 -4.04 -3.37 40.47
CA GLU A 33 -3.82 -2.16 41.25
C GLU A 33 -3.71 -0.90 40.37
N VAL A 34 -3.76 -1.03 39.04
CA VAL A 34 -3.66 0.09 38.09
C VAL A 34 -4.84 0.11 37.14
N GLU A 35 -5.35 1.30 36.88
CA GLU A 35 -6.24 1.61 35.77
C GLU A 35 -5.47 2.41 34.71
N ILE A 36 -5.44 1.90 33.48
CA ILE A 36 -4.75 2.54 32.35
C ILE A 36 -5.81 3.14 31.44
N THR A 37 -5.70 4.44 31.17
CA THR A 37 -6.62 5.17 30.29
C THR A 37 -5.86 5.87 29.17
N ILE A 38 -6.31 5.69 27.93
CA ILE A 38 -5.89 6.49 26.77
C ILE A 38 -6.95 7.54 26.49
N ILE A 39 -6.54 8.80 26.35
CA ILE A 39 -7.40 9.87 25.84
C ILE A 39 -6.93 10.22 24.42
N ASN A 40 -7.81 10.12 23.43
CA ASN A 40 -7.47 10.41 22.04
C ASN A 40 -8.63 11.16 21.35
N PRO A 41 -8.38 12.10 20.41
CA PRO A 41 -9.45 12.85 19.76
C PRO A 41 -10.47 12.00 18.99
N ASP A 42 -10.07 10.82 18.54
CA ASP A 42 -10.93 9.83 17.90
C ASP A 42 -10.52 8.39 18.28
N GLU A 43 -11.24 7.40 17.79
CA GLU A 43 -11.05 5.99 18.16
C GLU A 43 -9.90 5.28 17.43
N TYR A 44 -9.08 6.00 16.67
CA TYR A 44 -8.09 5.39 15.78
C TYR A 44 -6.64 5.75 16.12
N PHE A 45 -5.80 4.73 16.02
CA PHE A 45 -4.36 4.89 15.82
C PHE A 45 -4.10 5.14 14.33
N THR A 46 -3.59 6.33 14.00
CA THR A 46 -3.29 6.73 12.62
C THR A 46 -1.81 6.52 12.31
N ILE A 47 -1.52 5.86 11.18
CA ILE A 47 -0.17 5.69 10.63
C ILE A 47 0.25 6.97 9.91
N ARG A 48 0.43 8.04 10.70
CA ARG A 48 0.67 9.42 10.24
C ARG A 48 1.77 9.57 9.17
N PRO A 49 2.91 8.86 9.23
CA PRO A 49 3.96 8.97 8.20
C PRO A 49 3.53 8.57 6.79
N ARG A 50 2.32 8.00 6.60
CA ARG A 50 1.82 7.54 5.31
C ARG A 50 0.72 8.43 4.72
N LEU A 51 0.33 9.52 5.39
CA LEU A 51 -0.80 10.34 4.96
C LEU A 51 -0.57 11.09 3.63
N TYR A 52 0.69 11.16 3.17
CA TYR A 52 1.05 11.67 1.85
C TYR A 52 0.72 10.67 0.71
N GLU A 53 0.69 9.36 1.00
CA GLU A 53 0.63 8.30 -0.02
C GLU A 53 -0.61 8.37 -0.90
N ALA A 54 -0.56 7.75 -2.08
CA ALA A 54 -1.62 7.79 -3.10
C ALA A 54 -3.01 7.33 -2.61
N SER A 55 -3.10 6.59 -1.51
CA SER A 55 -4.36 6.13 -0.92
C SER A 55 -4.31 6.18 0.62
N LEU A 56 -5.42 6.64 1.22
CA LEU A 56 -5.61 6.62 2.68
C LEU A 56 -6.13 5.29 3.23
N LEU A 57 -6.40 4.30 2.37
CA LEU A 57 -6.96 3.02 2.78
C LEU A 57 -5.99 2.25 3.69
N GLY A 58 -6.48 1.77 4.83
CA GLY A 58 -5.69 0.97 5.78
C GLY A 58 -4.64 1.75 6.58
N LEU A 59 -4.72 3.09 6.59
CA LEU A 59 -3.81 3.95 7.36
C LEU A 59 -4.31 4.25 8.79
N ARG A 60 -5.47 3.69 9.17
CA ARG A 60 -6.02 3.79 10.52
C ARG A 60 -6.31 2.41 11.06
N ILE A 61 -6.00 2.21 12.34
CA ILE A 61 -6.31 1.00 13.10
C ILE A 61 -7.18 1.42 14.27
N GLU A 62 -8.30 0.74 14.48
CA GLU A 62 -9.13 0.99 15.65
C GLU A 62 -8.38 0.64 16.93
N LEU A 63 -8.34 1.58 17.88
CA LEU A 63 -7.71 1.38 19.18
C LEU A 63 -8.43 0.29 19.98
N SER A 64 -9.75 0.17 19.83
CA SER A 64 -10.62 -0.84 20.46
C SER A 64 -10.10 -2.28 20.30
N ARG A 65 -9.46 -2.59 19.16
CA ARG A 65 -8.81 -3.87 18.87
C ARG A 65 -7.79 -4.27 19.93
N TYR A 66 -7.13 -3.30 20.56
CA TYR A 66 -6.14 -3.52 21.62
C TYR A 66 -6.69 -3.13 22.98
N THR A 67 -7.44 -2.03 23.08
CA THR A 67 -7.86 -1.51 24.39
C THR A 67 -8.87 -2.43 25.07
N ILE A 68 -9.83 -3.02 24.34
CA ILE A 68 -10.84 -3.94 24.90
C ILE A 68 -10.20 -5.21 25.47
N PRO A 69 -9.45 -6.03 24.70
CA PRO A 69 -8.89 -7.28 25.23
C PRO A 69 -7.84 -7.05 26.34
N LEU A 70 -7.19 -5.89 26.37
CA LEU A 70 -6.19 -5.56 27.38
C LEU A 70 -6.77 -4.88 28.64
N GLY A 71 -8.05 -4.49 28.62
CA GLY A 71 -8.70 -3.79 29.73
C GLY A 71 -8.20 -2.35 29.90
N ILE A 72 -7.84 -1.69 28.80
CA ILE A 72 -7.45 -0.27 28.77
C ILE A 72 -8.71 0.55 28.50
N SER A 73 -8.95 1.58 29.31
CA SER A 73 -10.03 2.52 29.06
C SER A 73 -9.66 3.46 27.91
N LEU A 74 -10.57 3.65 26.95
CA LEU A 74 -10.41 4.61 25.86
C LEU A 74 -11.45 5.72 26.02
N ILE A 75 -10.96 6.95 26.18
CA ILE A 75 -11.80 8.16 26.19
C ILE A 75 -11.59 8.89 24.87
N THR A 76 -12.64 8.95 24.06
CA THR A 76 -12.64 9.71 22.82
C THR A 76 -12.98 11.18 23.13
N GLY A 77 -11.99 12.05 22.98
CA GLY A 77 -12.12 13.47 23.28
C GLY A 77 -10.81 14.24 23.16
N ARG A 78 -10.91 15.56 23.17
CA ARG A 78 -9.75 16.46 23.09
C ARG A 78 -9.44 16.99 24.48
N VAL A 79 -8.20 16.79 24.93
CA VAL A 79 -7.71 17.46 26.14
C VAL A 79 -7.58 18.95 25.87
N GLU A 80 -8.22 19.76 26.70
CA GLU A 80 -8.18 21.22 26.59
C GLU A 80 -7.16 21.82 27.55
N ASN A 81 -7.14 21.34 28.80
CA ASN A 81 -6.29 21.88 29.87
C ASN A 81 -5.74 20.75 30.73
N ILE A 82 -4.53 20.94 31.25
CA ILE A 82 -3.89 20.06 32.23
C ILE A 82 -3.47 20.96 33.39
N LEU A 83 -3.78 20.56 34.61
CA LEU A 83 -3.35 21.26 35.83
C LEU A 83 -2.38 20.35 36.60
N PRO A 84 -1.07 20.38 36.27
CA PRO A 84 -0.12 19.40 36.76
C PRO A 84 0.05 19.41 38.28
N GLN A 85 -0.09 20.57 38.92
CA GLN A 85 0.08 20.74 40.37
C GLN A 85 -1.03 20.04 41.16
N SER A 86 -2.23 19.95 40.58
CA SER A 86 -3.39 19.27 41.19
C SER A 86 -3.70 17.91 40.59
N SER A 87 -2.86 17.45 39.63
CA SER A 87 -3.06 16.24 38.84
C SER A 87 -4.45 16.12 38.22
N GLN A 88 -4.92 17.19 37.57
CA GLN A 88 -6.25 17.26 36.93
C GLN A 88 -6.15 17.51 35.44
N ILE A 89 -7.10 16.96 34.68
CA ILE A 89 -7.20 17.09 33.22
C ILE A 89 -8.65 17.39 32.86
N SER A 90 -8.85 18.36 31.95
CA SER A 90 -10.14 18.64 31.32
C SER A 90 -10.17 18.06 29.91
N VAL A 91 -11.17 17.24 29.61
CA VAL A 91 -11.37 16.59 28.30
C VAL A 91 -12.71 17.02 27.73
N LEU A 92 -12.70 17.65 26.56
CA LEU A 92 -13.90 17.88 25.79
C LEU A 92 -14.26 16.62 24.99
N THR A 93 -15.38 15.99 25.34
CA THR A 93 -15.98 14.87 24.61
C THR A 93 -17.26 15.31 23.91
N VAL A 94 -17.87 14.39 23.15
CA VAL A 94 -19.19 14.64 22.53
C VAL A 94 -20.31 14.85 23.56
N ASP A 95 -20.15 14.33 24.78
CA ASP A 95 -21.13 14.40 25.87
C ASP A 95 -20.88 15.60 26.81
N GLY A 96 -19.85 16.41 26.52
CA GLY A 96 -19.47 17.58 27.31
C GLY A 96 -18.07 17.49 27.89
N VAL A 97 -17.81 18.30 28.91
CA VAL A 97 -16.48 18.39 29.54
C VAL A 97 -16.35 17.39 30.68
N LEU A 98 -15.37 16.49 30.58
CA LEU A 98 -15.00 15.54 31.63
C LEU A 98 -13.79 16.05 32.40
N SER A 99 -13.91 16.11 33.74
CA SER A 99 -12.78 16.39 34.63
C SER A 99 -12.23 15.09 35.20
N LEU A 100 -10.97 14.79 34.90
CA LEU A 100 -10.28 13.58 35.34
C LEU A 100 -9.15 13.93 36.30
N LYS A 101 -8.86 13.03 37.24
CA LYS A 101 -7.65 13.06 38.07
C LYS A 101 -6.74 11.90 37.71
N TYR A 102 -5.43 12.09 37.82
CA TYR A 102 -4.44 11.05 37.60
C TYR A 102 -3.49 10.89 38.78
N ASP A 103 -2.94 9.69 38.95
CA ASP A 103 -1.80 9.46 39.83
C ASP A 103 -0.49 9.58 39.02
N TYR A 104 -0.53 9.21 37.74
CA TYR A 104 0.58 9.37 36.80
C TYR A 104 0.09 9.78 35.40
N LEU A 105 0.87 10.60 34.71
CA LEU A 105 0.57 11.11 33.38
C LEU A 105 1.68 10.80 32.38
N VAL A 106 1.32 10.25 31.23
CA VAL A 106 2.16 10.23 30.03
C VAL A 106 1.57 11.20 28.99
N LEU A 107 2.29 12.27 28.70
CA LEU A 107 1.94 13.21 27.63
C LEU A 107 2.58 12.73 26.31
N ALA A 108 1.75 12.21 25.41
CA ALA A 108 2.15 11.66 24.11
C ALA A 108 1.34 12.29 22.96
N THR A 109 1.08 13.60 23.08
CA THR A 109 0.19 14.37 22.19
C THR A 109 0.80 14.70 20.83
N GLY A 110 2.06 14.33 20.61
CA GLY A 110 2.74 14.47 19.33
C GLY A 110 2.96 15.92 18.91
N SER A 111 3.22 16.09 17.62
CA SER A 111 3.40 17.37 16.96
C SER A 111 2.14 17.78 16.18
N VAL A 112 2.08 19.05 15.78
CA VAL A 112 1.09 19.62 14.86
C VAL A 112 1.80 20.43 13.79
N LEU A 113 1.15 20.63 12.64
CA LEU A 113 1.67 21.53 11.61
C LEU A 113 1.82 22.94 12.20
N ARG A 114 3.01 23.54 12.03
CA ARG A 114 3.29 24.89 12.54
C ARG A 114 2.34 25.89 11.89
N LYS A 115 1.74 26.76 12.70
CA LYS A 115 0.90 27.85 12.19
C LYS A 115 1.72 28.80 11.30
N SER A 116 1.10 29.28 10.23
CA SER A 116 1.68 30.25 9.31
C SER A 116 0.80 31.48 9.23
N ASP A 117 1.40 32.66 9.23
CA ASP A 117 0.72 33.95 9.11
C ASP A 117 0.53 34.39 7.64
N VAL A 118 0.84 33.50 6.69
CA VAL A 118 0.64 33.75 5.25
C VAL A 118 -0.84 34.04 4.99
N ALA A 119 -1.12 35.15 4.31
CA ALA A 119 -2.48 35.55 4.01
C ALA A 119 -3.18 34.49 3.14
N GLY A 120 -4.37 34.05 3.56
CA GLY A 120 -5.16 33.04 2.84
C GLY A 120 -4.72 31.60 3.08
N ILE A 121 -3.89 31.32 4.10
CA ILE A 121 -3.43 29.98 4.46
C ILE A 121 -4.59 28.99 4.72
N GLU A 122 -5.76 29.47 5.10
CA GLU A 122 -6.99 28.68 5.27
C GLU A 122 -7.48 28.02 3.97
N HIS A 123 -7.02 28.48 2.81
CA HIS A 123 -7.26 27.86 1.52
C HIS A 123 -6.29 26.71 1.19
N ALA A 124 -5.22 26.54 1.96
CA ALA A 124 -4.26 25.47 1.76
C ALA A 124 -4.72 24.15 2.40
N PHE A 125 -4.30 23.06 1.76
CA PHE A 125 -4.42 21.70 2.27
C PHE A 125 -3.14 21.29 3.01
N ASN A 126 -3.20 20.19 3.75
CA ASN A 126 -2.02 19.54 4.31
C ASN A 126 -2.29 18.04 4.49
N VAL A 127 -1.23 17.29 4.75
CA VAL A 127 -1.27 15.84 5.00
C VAL A 127 -0.91 15.50 6.45
N ASP A 128 -1.13 16.44 7.37
CA ASP A 128 -0.67 16.31 8.76
C ASP A 128 -1.52 15.34 9.60
N THR A 129 -2.83 15.44 9.42
CA THR A 129 -3.82 14.60 10.09
C THR A 129 -4.63 13.81 9.07
N PHE A 130 -5.21 12.68 9.47
CA PHE A 130 -6.07 11.90 8.57
C PHE A 130 -7.22 12.74 8.02
N SER A 131 -7.84 13.61 8.85
CA SER A 131 -8.92 14.48 8.39
C SER A 131 -8.45 15.48 7.35
N ALA A 132 -7.26 16.07 7.51
CA ALA A 132 -6.69 17.02 6.55
C ALA A 132 -6.34 16.34 5.23
N ALA A 133 -5.72 15.16 5.29
CA ALA A 133 -5.44 14.36 4.10
C ALA A 133 -6.74 13.93 3.38
N ARG A 134 -7.81 13.60 4.13
CA ARG A 134 -9.12 13.27 3.54
C ARG A 134 -9.79 14.49 2.91
N LYS A 135 -9.65 15.69 3.51
CA LYS A 135 -10.09 16.96 2.89
C LYS A 135 -9.39 17.20 1.55
N LEU A 136 -8.09 16.91 1.46
CA LEU A 136 -7.36 16.96 0.19
C LEU A 136 -7.90 15.95 -0.83
N GLU A 137 -8.17 14.71 -0.44
CA GLU A 137 -8.78 13.73 -1.37
C GLU A 137 -10.17 14.18 -1.84
N GLN A 138 -11.01 14.70 -0.94
CA GLN A 138 -12.34 15.22 -1.28
C GLN A 138 -12.27 16.41 -2.25
N HIS A 139 -11.28 17.28 -2.08
CA HIS A 139 -11.00 18.38 -3.01
C HIS A 139 -10.61 17.86 -4.40
N LEU A 140 -9.70 16.87 -4.47
CA LEU A 140 -9.34 16.25 -5.74
C LEU A 140 -10.54 15.54 -6.39
N GLU A 141 -11.36 14.82 -5.62
CA GLU A 141 -12.62 14.22 -6.09
C GLU A 141 -13.58 15.28 -6.67
N LYS A 142 -13.65 16.48 -6.07
CA LYS A 142 -14.42 17.61 -6.59
C LYS A 142 -13.87 18.09 -7.94
N LEU A 143 -12.56 18.33 -8.04
CA LEU A 143 -11.93 18.77 -9.29
C LEU A 143 -12.11 17.77 -10.44
N VAL A 144 -12.10 16.46 -10.12
CA VAL A 144 -12.41 15.40 -11.10
C VAL A 144 -13.83 15.54 -11.64
N LYS A 145 -14.82 15.78 -10.77
CA LYS A 145 -16.23 15.95 -11.16
C LYS A 145 -16.45 17.22 -12.00
N GLU A 146 -15.67 18.26 -11.73
CA GLU A 146 -15.65 19.48 -12.52
C GLU A 146 -14.88 19.31 -13.83
N GLY A 147 -14.15 18.20 -14.02
CA GLY A 147 -13.42 17.89 -15.25
C GLY A 147 -12.07 18.59 -15.36
N PHE A 148 -11.52 19.12 -14.26
CA PHE A 148 -10.25 19.86 -14.24
C PHE A 148 -10.16 20.98 -15.32
N VAL A 149 -11.21 21.80 -15.44
CA VAL A 149 -11.42 22.75 -16.56
C VAL A 149 -10.28 23.76 -16.79
N SER A 150 -9.46 24.06 -15.77
CA SER A 150 -8.45 25.13 -15.81
C SER A 150 -7.04 24.60 -15.56
N GLU A 151 -6.01 25.31 -16.04
CA GLU A 151 -4.60 25.02 -15.70
C GLU A 151 -4.37 24.96 -14.18
N GLY A 152 -5.04 25.83 -13.42
CA GLY A 152 -4.95 25.82 -11.97
C GLY A 152 -5.56 24.56 -11.33
N ALA A 153 -6.53 23.92 -11.98
CA ALA A 153 -7.11 22.67 -11.48
C ALA A 153 -6.14 21.49 -11.64
N THR A 154 -5.28 21.50 -12.67
CA THR A 154 -4.30 20.44 -12.94
C THR A 154 -2.90 20.71 -12.39
N THR A 155 -2.69 21.89 -11.78
CA THR A 155 -1.42 22.30 -11.18
C THR A 155 -1.48 22.18 -9.65
N PHE A 156 -0.62 21.34 -9.09
CA PHE A 156 -0.50 21.12 -7.65
C PHE A 156 0.76 21.81 -7.11
N VAL A 157 0.59 22.69 -6.13
CA VAL A 157 1.72 23.38 -5.47
C VAL A 157 1.94 22.78 -4.09
N VAL A 158 3.17 22.38 -3.79
CA VAL A 158 3.59 21.91 -2.46
C VAL A 158 4.60 22.90 -1.88
N VAL A 159 4.31 23.43 -0.69
CA VAL A 159 5.13 24.44 -0.02
C VAL A 159 5.95 23.80 1.09
N GLY A 160 7.27 23.95 1.01
CA GLY A 160 8.27 23.27 1.81
C GLY A 160 8.85 22.06 1.06
N ALA A 161 10.18 21.96 1.03
CA ALA A 161 10.93 20.87 0.42
C ALA A 161 11.78 20.12 1.48
N GLY A 162 11.28 20.07 2.72
CA GLY A 162 11.74 19.12 3.74
C GLY A 162 11.19 17.71 3.51
N PHE A 163 11.36 16.82 4.49
CA PHE A 163 10.96 15.41 4.41
C PHE A 163 9.52 15.21 3.88
N THR A 164 8.51 15.72 4.59
CA THR A 164 7.10 15.57 4.21
C THR A 164 6.77 16.26 2.89
N GLY A 165 7.39 17.41 2.60
CA GLY A 165 7.19 18.15 1.35
C GLY A 165 7.66 17.36 0.14
N LEU A 166 8.86 16.76 0.23
CA LEU A 166 9.42 15.91 -0.82
C LEU A 166 8.58 14.65 -1.07
N GLU A 167 8.14 13.96 -0.01
CA GLU A 167 7.25 12.79 -0.15
C GLU A 167 5.91 13.18 -0.80
N THR A 168 5.35 14.31 -0.38
CA THR A 168 4.05 14.80 -0.88
C THR A 168 4.13 15.22 -2.34
N VAL A 169 5.12 16.03 -2.73
CA VAL A 169 5.23 16.52 -4.12
C VAL A 169 5.55 15.39 -5.09
N SER A 170 6.30 14.37 -4.64
CA SER A 170 6.64 13.21 -5.45
C SER A 170 5.47 12.24 -5.68
N THR A 171 4.41 12.33 -4.87
CA THR A 171 3.28 11.38 -4.92
C THR A 171 1.93 12.04 -5.23
N ILE A 172 1.82 13.37 -5.17
CA ILE A 172 0.55 14.08 -5.39
C ILE A 172 -0.07 13.81 -6.76
N ILE A 173 0.75 13.71 -7.82
CA ILE A 173 0.27 13.37 -9.16
C ILE A 173 -0.29 11.94 -9.18
N GLU A 174 0.38 10.99 -8.54
CA GLU A 174 -0.11 9.61 -8.43
C GLU A 174 -1.43 9.54 -7.64
N LYS A 175 -1.54 10.29 -6.54
CA LYS A 175 -2.77 10.44 -5.77
C LYS A 175 -3.91 10.97 -6.65
N ALA A 176 -3.67 12.06 -7.38
CA ALA A 176 -4.66 12.65 -8.28
C ALA A 176 -5.11 11.68 -9.38
N ILE A 177 -4.17 10.94 -9.99
CA ILE A 177 -4.48 9.89 -10.98
C ILE A 177 -5.29 8.76 -10.35
N ASN A 178 -4.91 8.28 -9.17
CA ASN A 178 -5.61 7.20 -8.47
C ASN A 178 -7.07 7.57 -8.17
N ILE A 179 -7.30 8.79 -7.68
CA ILE A 179 -8.64 9.32 -7.41
C ILE A 179 -9.41 9.48 -8.73
N SER A 180 -8.81 10.09 -9.74
CA SER A 180 -9.45 10.33 -11.05
C SER A 180 -9.93 9.05 -11.71
N ARG A 181 -9.12 7.97 -11.66
CA ARG A 181 -9.46 6.66 -12.25
C ARG A 181 -10.70 5.99 -11.66
N ARG A 182 -11.21 6.47 -10.52
CA ARG A 182 -12.47 5.99 -9.94
C ARG A 182 -13.70 6.57 -10.65
N PHE A 183 -13.53 7.66 -11.41
CA PHE A 183 -14.62 8.39 -12.06
C PHE A 183 -14.45 8.50 -13.58
N VAL A 184 -13.21 8.58 -14.08
CA VAL A 184 -12.90 8.74 -15.50
C VAL A 184 -11.80 7.78 -15.96
N SER A 185 -11.91 7.27 -17.18
CA SER A 185 -10.94 6.29 -17.71
C SER A 185 -9.58 6.92 -18.09
N SER A 186 -9.57 8.20 -18.47
CA SER A 186 -8.36 8.90 -18.89
C SER A 186 -8.27 10.26 -18.18
N PRO A 187 -7.54 10.35 -17.06
CA PRO A 187 -7.27 11.61 -16.37
C PRO A 187 -6.42 12.56 -17.24
N PRO A 188 -6.58 13.89 -17.09
CA PRO A 188 -5.72 14.86 -17.79
C PRO A 188 -4.26 14.79 -17.30
N PRO A 189 -3.31 15.39 -18.04
CA PRO A 189 -1.96 15.59 -17.53
C PRO A 189 -1.97 16.55 -16.33
N PHE A 190 -1.19 16.22 -15.30
CA PHE A 190 -1.03 17.03 -14.09
C PHE A 190 0.38 17.59 -13.99
N LYS A 191 0.51 18.76 -13.33
CA LYS A 191 1.78 19.41 -13.02
C LYS A 191 1.96 19.49 -11.51
N ALA A 192 3.19 19.31 -11.03
CA ALA A 192 3.56 19.52 -9.64
C ALA A 192 4.69 20.54 -9.53
N ILE A 193 4.56 21.47 -8.58
CA ILE A 193 5.55 22.51 -8.29
C ILE A 193 5.87 22.45 -6.80
N ASN A 194 7.16 22.36 -6.44
CA ASN A 194 7.62 22.47 -5.07
C ASN A 194 8.23 23.86 -4.84
N ILE A 195 7.76 24.57 -3.81
CA ILE A 195 8.29 25.88 -3.42
C ILE A 195 9.06 25.72 -2.12
N GLU A 196 10.30 26.21 -2.09
CA GLU A 196 11.19 26.17 -0.94
C GLU A 196 11.81 27.55 -0.71
N LYS A 197 11.74 28.01 0.54
CA LYS A 197 12.30 29.30 0.95
C LYS A 197 13.83 29.28 1.01
N LEU A 198 14.40 28.13 1.33
CA LEU A 198 15.85 27.92 1.36
C LEU A 198 16.41 27.80 -0.06
N LEU A 199 17.72 28.01 -0.22
CA LEU A 199 18.40 27.91 -1.50
C LEU A 199 18.51 26.47 -2.03
N ASP A 200 18.29 25.48 -1.17
CA ASP A 200 18.32 24.06 -1.49
C ASP A 200 17.12 23.31 -0.89
N ILE A 201 16.82 22.14 -1.45
CA ILE A 201 15.82 21.19 -1.00
C ILE A 201 16.42 20.15 -0.08
N GLY A 202 15.61 19.51 0.77
CA GLY A 202 16.08 18.47 1.68
C GLY A 202 17.08 19.01 2.71
N SER A 203 16.82 20.17 3.32
CA SER A 203 17.70 20.71 4.36
C SER A 203 18.02 19.66 5.45
N GLY A 204 19.30 19.54 5.81
CA GLY A 204 19.79 18.54 6.77
C GLY A 204 20.30 17.24 6.15
N TYR A 205 20.06 17.01 4.85
CA TYR A 205 20.64 15.88 4.14
C TYR A 205 22.10 16.10 3.72
N SER A 206 22.87 15.01 3.61
CA SER A 206 24.23 15.03 3.06
C SER A 206 24.26 15.52 1.59
N ALA A 207 25.42 15.98 1.12
CA ALA A 207 25.58 16.45 -0.26
C ALA A 207 25.24 15.37 -1.31
N GLU A 208 25.57 14.11 -1.03
CA GLU A 208 25.21 12.97 -1.87
C GLU A 208 23.69 12.77 -1.92
N ALA A 209 23.02 12.85 -0.77
CA ALA A 209 21.57 12.77 -0.66
C ALA A 209 20.88 13.90 -1.43
N HIS A 210 21.37 15.14 -1.34
CA HIS A 210 20.85 16.27 -2.13
C HIS A 210 20.94 16.03 -3.63
N ALA A 211 22.11 15.58 -4.11
CA ALA A 211 22.30 15.28 -5.53
C ALA A 211 21.31 14.21 -6.02
N TYR A 212 21.08 13.17 -5.22
CA TYR A 212 20.11 12.13 -5.55
C TYR A 212 18.66 12.63 -5.52
N ILE A 213 18.27 13.40 -4.51
CA ILE A 213 16.91 13.99 -4.40
C ILE A 213 16.61 14.85 -5.64
N ARG A 214 17.53 15.74 -6.02
CA ARG A 214 17.38 16.60 -7.22
C ARG A 214 17.20 15.77 -8.49
N LYS A 215 17.99 14.71 -8.64
CA LYS A 215 17.86 13.77 -9.78
C LYS A 215 16.48 13.10 -9.79
N ALA A 216 16.02 12.58 -8.65
CA ALA A 216 14.73 11.88 -8.55
C ALA A 216 13.53 12.80 -8.83
N ILE A 217 13.58 14.04 -8.35
CA ILE A 217 12.57 15.08 -8.61
C ILE A 217 12.55 15.47 -10.10
N THR A 218 13.73 15.64 -10.71
CA THR A 218 13.87 15.96 -12.14
C THR A 218 13.31 14.85 -13.04
N LEU A 219 13.56 13.57 -12.70
CA LEU A 219 13.00 12.42 -13.43
C LEU A 219 11.46 12.37 -13.42
N GLN A 220 10.83 13.12 -12.51
CA GLN A 220 9.38 13.21 -12.40
C GLN A 220 8.79 14.44 -13.08
N ASN A 221 9.62 15.31 -13.67
CA ASN A 221 9.22 16.60 -14.23
C ASN A 221 8.53 17.50 -13.19
N ILE A 222 8.96 17.41 -11.92
CA ILE A 222 8.50 18.29 -10.86
C ILE A 222 9.32 19.59 -10.95
N GLU A 223 8.63 20.71 -11.04
CA GLU A 223 9.27 22.03 -11.02
C GLU A 223 9.63 22.40 -9.58
N VAL A 224 10.82 22.95 -9.35
CA VAL A 224 11.28 23.35 -8.02
C VAL A 224 11.69 24.81 -8.03
N LEU A 225 11.12 25.60 -7.13
CA LEU A 225 11.43 27.01 -6.91
C LEU A 225 12.07 27.16 -5.54
N THR A 226 13.40 27.26 -5.48
CA THR A 226 14.15 27.53 -4.25
C THR A 226 14.35 29.03 -4.04
N GLY A 227 14.76 29.44 -2.84
CA GLY A 227 14.97 30.85 -2.48
C GLY A 227 13.70 31.70 -2.60
N THR A 228 12.53 31.07 -2.61
CA THR A 228 11.25 31.71 -2.94
C THR A 228 10.22 31.37 -1.87
N GLU A 229 9.50 32.39 -1.39
CA GLU A 229 8.48 32.25 -0.36
C GLU A 229 7.09 32.46 -0.93
N VAL A 230 6.09 31.84 -0.31
CA VAL A 230 4.68 32.15 -0.58
C VAL A 230 4.28 33.36 0.26
N ILE A 231 3.78 34.41 -0.39
CA ILE A 231 3.29 35.64 0.24
C ILE A 231 1.80 35.56 0.54
N SER A 232 1.02 34.98 -0.37
CA SER A 232 -0.40 34.74 -0.13
C SER A 232 -0.94 33.60 -0.97
N VAL A 233 -1.97 32.93 -0.43
CA VAL A 233 -2.75 31.90 -1.09
C VAL A 233 -4.13 32.48 -1.40
N LYS A 234 -4.58 32.34 -2.65
CA LYS A 234 -5.92 32.71 -3.11
C LYS A 234 -6.64 31.43 -3.58
N PRO A 235 -7.98 31.40 -3.68
CA PRO A 235 -8.72 30.20 -4.09
C PRO A 235 -8.32 29.57 -5.44
N GLY A 236 -7.65 30.29 -6.33
CA GLY A 236 -7.20 29.79 -7.63
C GLY A 236 -5.75 30.15 -8.00
N SER A 237 -4.97 30.71 -7.07
CA SER A 237 -3.58 31.08 -7.33
C SER A 237 -2.75 31.20 -6.06
N VAL A 238 -1.43 31.09 -6.20
CA VAL A 238 -0.48 31.42 -5.14
C VAL A 238 0.46 32.55 -5.61
N ILE A 239 0.71 33.52 -4.73
CA ILE A 239 1.58 34.69 -4.99
C ILE A 239 2.90 34.50 -4.26
N LEU A 240 4.00 34.68 -4.97
CA LEU A 240 5.36 34.43 -4.47
C LEU A 240 6.13 35.72 -4.15
N SER A 241 7.19 35.60 -3.36
CA SER A 241 8.03 36.73 -2.94
C SER A 241 8.78 37.41 -4.09
N ASN A 242 9.00 36.69 -5.19
CA ASN A 242 9.60 37.23 -6.41
C ASN A 242 8.58 37.91 -7.35
N GLY A 243 7.32 38.04 -6.93
CA GLY A 243 6.23 38.65 -7.71
C GLY A 243 5.53 37.68 -8.67
N ALA A 244 5.99 36.43 -8.80
CA ALA A 244 5.32 35.45 -9.64
C ALA A 244 3.95 35.05 -9.06
N VAL A 245 3.01 34.78 -9.97
CA VAL A 245 1.67 34.26 -9.64
C VAL A 245 1.50 32.92 -10.35
N ILE A 246 1.29 31.86 -9.57
CA ILE A 246 1.06 30.52 -10.12
C ILE A 246 -0.44 30.24 -10.03
N ALA A 247 -1.07 29.91 -11.17
CA ALA A 247 -2.44 29.42 -11.18
C ALA A 247 -2.50 28.02 -10.53
N THR A 248 -3.26 27.88 -9.45
CA THR A 248 -3.45 26.61 -8.76
C THR A 248 -4.66 26.66 -7.85
N GLN A 249 -5.48 25.61 -7.86
CA GLN A 249 -6.57 25.41 -6.91
C GLN A 249 -6.15 24.50 -5.75
N THR A 250 -4.92 24.00 -5.75
CA THR A 250 -4.43 23.00 -4.79
C THR A 250 -3.05 23.39 -4.29
N VAL A 251 -3.02 24.11 -3.18
CA VAL A 251 -1.79 24.41 -2.42
C VAL A 251 -1.72 23.46 -1.23
N ILE A 252 -0.62 22.73 -1.07
CA ILE A 252 -0.39 21.79 0.03
C ILE A 252 0.76 22.30 0.88
N TRP A 253 0.48 22.56 2.16
CA TRP A 253 1.42 23.17 3.10
C TRP A 253 2.16 22.10 3.92
N ALA A 254 3.50 22.12 3.84
CA ALA A 254 4.39 21.14 4.47
C ALA A 254 5.65 21.80 5.09
N THR A 255 5.51 22.99 5.66
CA THR A 255 6.64 23.84 6.11
C THR A 255 7.15 23.53 7.53
N GLY A 256 6.91 22.32 8.04
CA GLY A 256 7.44 21.85 9.31
C GLY A 256 6.45 21.86 10.47
N MET A 257 6.90 21.24 11.56
CA MET A 257 6.07 20.84 12.70
C MET A 257 6.49 21.58 13.97
N GLU A 258 5.59 21.59 14.94
CA GLU A 258 5.87 22.00 16.32
C GLU A 258 5.19 21.06 17.31
N ALA A 259 5.69 21.00 18.53
CA ALA A 259 5.09 20.19 19.58
C ALA A 259 3.68 20.67 19.90
N SER A 260 2.83 19.76 20.36
CA SER A 260 1.49 20.10 20.83
C SER A 260 1.50 21.27 21.82
N ALA A 261 0.53 22.17 21.67
CA ALA A 261 0.34 23.32 22.56
C ALA A 261 0.11 22.90 24.03
N LEU A 262 -0.34 21.67 24.28
CA LEU A 262 -0.48 21.12 25.64
C LEU A 262 0.84 21.01 26.40
N THR A 263 1.97 21.11 25.71
CA THR A 263 3.24 21.27 26.41
C THR A 263 3.24 22.55 27.25
N ALA A 264 2.56 23.63 26.84
CA ALA A 264 2.50 24.93 27.55
C ALA A 264 1.95 24.85 28.98
N GLU A 265 1.17 23.80 29.30
CA GLU A 265 0.64 23.54 30.64
C GLU A 265 1.72 23.18 31.68
N PHE A 266 2.95 22.93 31.21
CA PHE A 266 4.09 22.55 32.06
C PHE A 266 5.21 23.58 32.02
N ASN A 267 5.86 23.76 33.17
CA ASN A 267 7.13 24.49 33.25
C ASN A 267 8.29 23.60 32.78
N GLY A 268 9.33 24.20 32.20
CA GLY A 268 10.54 23.48 31.81
C GLY A 268 11.29 24.13 30.65
N GLU A 269 12.53 23.69 30.43
CA GLU A 269 13.36 24.10 29.30
C GLU A 269 12.75 23.59 27.99
N ARG A 270 12.64 24.46 26.98
CA ARG A 270 12.08 24.13 25.66
C ARG A 270 13.07 24.42 24.54
N ASP A 271 12.94 23.68 23.45
CA ASP A 271 13.58 24.05 22.19
C ASP A 271 12.68 24.94 21.30
N ASN A 272 13.22 25.33 20.14
CA ASN A 272 12.54 26.15 19.14
C ASN A 272 11.38 25.44 18.42
N LEU A 273 11.12 24.17 18.72
CA LEU A 273 9.97 23.39 18.27
C LEU A 273 8.94 23.18 19.39
N ASN A 274 9.08 23.91 20.51
CA ASN A 274 8.24 23.82 21.71
C ASN A 274 8.29 22.47 22.43
N ARG A 275 9.30 21.63 22.16
CA ARG A 275 9.49 20.38 22.88
C ARG A 275 10.10 20.65 24.24
N LEU A 276 9.62 19.94 25.25
CA LEU A 276 10.15 20.04 26.61
C LEU A 276 11.33 19.07 26.80
N LYS A 277 12.39 19.56 27.43
CA LYS A 277 13.55 18.75 27.78
C LYS A 277 13.19 17.81 28.93
N VAL A 278 13.43 16.52 28.71
CA VAL A 278 13.23 15.45 29.70
C VAL A 278 14.57 14.82 30.10
N ASP A 279 14.58 14.13 31.23
CA ASP A 279 15.74 13.33 31.64
C ASP A 279 15.86 12.02 30.84
N ALA A 280 16.89 11.22 31.16
CA ALA A 280 17.13 9.93 30.52
C ALA A 280 16.02 8.90 30.77
N TYR A 281 15.10 9.14 31.70
CA TYR A 281 13.95 8.26 31.99
C TYR A 281 12.66 8.75 31.34
N LEU A 282 12.73 9.81 30.52
CA LEU A 282 11.61 10.55 29.91
C LEU A 282 10.78 11.35 30.91
N LYS A 283 11.25 11.53 32.15
CA LYS A 283 10.56 12.34 33.16
C LYS A 283 10.81 13.82 32.92
N LEU A 284 9.79 14.61 33.20
CA LEU A 284 9.89 16.07 33.15
C LEU A 284 10.45 16.61 34.48
N PRO A 285 11.60 17.31 34.49
CA PRO A 285 12.14 17.91 35.70
C PRO A 285 11.13 18.84 36.39
N GLY A 286 11.03 18.74 37.71
CA GLY A 286 10.06 19.51 38.51
C GLY A 286 8.69 18.83 38.68
N TYR A 287 8.43 17.71 38.01
CA TYR A 287 7.19 16.95 38.13
C TYR A 287 7.47 15.49 38.47
N ASN A 288 6.97 15.03 39.62
CA ASN A 288 7.28 13.68 40.11
C ASN A 288 6.52 12.57 39.37
N ASN A 289 5.38 12.90 38.75
CA ASN A 289 4.41 11.96 38.19
C ASN A 289 4.06 12.23 36.71
N VAL A 290 5.00 12.81 35.95
CA VAL A 290 4.80 13.20 34.56
C VAL A 290 5.95 12.70 33.69
N ILE A 291 5.61 11.96 32.63
CA ILE A 291 6.51 11.56 31.55
C ILE A 291 6.03 12.21 30.24
N LEU A 292 6.99 12.72 29.45
CA LEU A 292 6.73 13.21 28.09
C LEU A 292 7.37 12.27 27.09
N SER A 293 6.66 11.98 26.00
CA SER A 293 7.12 10.98 25.03
C SER A 293 6.65 11.27 23.61
N GLY A 294 7.44 10.87 22.62
CA GLY A 294 7.26 11.21 21.22
C GLY A 294 7.63 12.66 20.92
N ASP A 295 6.94 13.27 19.95
CA ASP A 295 7.34 14.57 19.42
C ASP A 295 7.28 15.74 20.42
N VAL A 296 6.65 15.57 21.59
CA VAL A 296 6.65 16.60 22.65
C VAL A 296 7.91 16.59 23.52
N ALA A 297 8.69 15.51 23.46
CA ALA A 297 9.88 15.30 24.27
C ALA A 297 11.16 15.62 23.50
N LYS A 298 12.08 16.31 24.16
CA LYS A 298 13.48 16.43 23.77
C LYS A 298 14.32 15.63 24.76
N VAL A 299 14.78 14.46 24.34
CA VAL A 299 15.58 13.54 25.17
C VAL A 299 16.94 13.28 24.54
N ASP A 300 17.97 13.10 25.36
CA ASP A 300 19.29 12.61 24.92
C ASP A 300 19.19 11.15 24.46
N THR A 301 19.77 10.83 23.30
CA THR A 301 19.72 9.49 22.71
C THR A 301 20.78 8.52 23.24
N GLY A 302 21.64 8.98 24.16
CA GLY A 302 22.72 8.22 24.79
C GLY A 302 24.09 8.43 24.14
N ASN A 303 24.17 9.26 23.10
CA ASN A 303 25.38 9.58 22.32
C ASN A 303 25.67 11.10 22.27
N GLY A 304 25.06 11.90 23.14
CA GLY A 304 25.19 13.37 23.14
C GLY A 304 24.35 14.07 22.07
N GLU A 305 23.52 13.33 21.34
CA GLU A 305 22.51 13.86 20.45
C GLU A 305 21.13 13.84 21.11
N THR A 306 20.17 14.54 20.51
CA THR A 306 18.78 14.53 20.99
C THR A 306 17.86 13.93 19.94
N SER A 307 16.80 13.25 20.37
CA SER A 307 15.76 12.75 19.47
C SER A 307 15.21 13.86 18.58
N VAL A 308 14.75 13.50 17.37
CA VAL A 308 13.97 14.40 16.49
C VAL A 308 12.49 14.01 16.49
N MET A 309 11.62 14.89 15.98
CA MET A 309 10.20 14.58 15.77
C MET A 309 10.06 13.56 14.64
N ALA A 310 9.96 12.28 14.99
CA ALA A 310 9.81 11.21 14.03
C ALA A 310 9.13 9.99 14.64
N ALA A 311 8.36 9.28 13.82
CA ALA A 311 7.71 8.03 14.24
C ALA A 311 8.71 6.98 14.74
N GLN A 312 9.95 6.98 14.23
CA GLN A 312 11.00 6.07 14.73
C GLN A 312 11.26 6.29 16.23
N TYR A 313 11.40 7.54 16.68
CA TYR A 313 11.64 7.85 18.09
C TYR A 313 10.36 7.66 18.90
N SER A 314 9.23 8.16 18.40
CA SER A 314 7.93 8.03 19.08
C SER A 314 7.56 6.57 19.36
N HIS A 315 7.80 5.65 18.42
CA HIS A 315 7.56 4.22 18.62
C HIS A 315 8.34 3.69 19.82
N PHE A 316 9.66 3.91 19.86
CA PHE A 316 10.51 3.37 20.93
C PHE A 316 10.33 4.12 22.25
N GLN A 317 10.29 5.45 22.26
CA GLN A 317 10.06 6.24 23.47
C GLN A 317 8.76 5.83 24.17
N GLY A 318 7.71 5.52 23.40
CA GLY A 318 6.45 4.99 23.94
C GLY A 318 6.66 3.77 24.85
N ARG A 319 7.50 2.81 24.41
CA ARG A 319 7.80 1.59 25.17
C ARG A 319 8.49 1.86 26.50
N TRP A 320 9.38 2.85 26.56
CA TRP A 320 10.03 3.27 27.82
C TRP A 320 9.08 4.04 28.71
N ALA A 321 8.32 4.98 28.15
CA ALA A 321 7.38 5.80 28.90
C ALA A 321 6.37 4.96 29.67
N GLY A 322 5.76 3.94 29.03
CA GLY A 322 4.83 3.03 29.71
C GLY A 322 5.50 2.18 30.80
N HIS A 323 6.71 1.67 30.54
CA HIS A 323 7.47 0.87 31.50
C HIS A 323 7.86 1.69 32.74
N ASN A 324 8.42 2.88 32.52
CA ASN A 324 8.86 3.77 33.59
C ASN A 324 7.67 4.34 34.35
N ALA A 325 6.56 4.67 33.70
CA ALA A 325 5.35 5.11 34.39
C ALA A 325 4.87 4.08 35.41
N ILE A 326 4.81 2.80 35.04
CA ILE A 326 4.42 1.73 35.98
C ILE A 326 5.46 1.55 37.09
N ASN A 327 6.76 1.52 36.76
CA ASN A 327 7.78 1.31 37.78
C ASN A 327 7.80 2.46 38.80
N ASP A 328 7.77 3.71 38.33
CA ASP A 328 7.76 4.89 39.19
C ASP A 328 6.52 4.94 40.08
N LEU A 329 5.36 4.59 39.53
CA LEU A 329 4.09 4.49 40.26
C LEU A 329 4.14 3.50 41.45
N PHE A 330 5.02 2.50 41.39
CA PHE A 330 5.24 1.50 42.44
C PHE A 330 6.62 1.57 43.10
N GLY A 331 7.40 2.64 42.88
CA GLY A 331 8.71 2.83 43.51
C GLY A 331 9.76 1.80 43.09
N LEU A 332 9.68 1.30 41.85
CA LEU A 332 10.61 0.34 41.27
C LEU A 332 11.66 1.04 40.38
N PRO A 333 12.82 0.41 40.13
CA PRO A 333 13.88 1.01 39.30
C PRO A 333 13.41 1.37 37.88
N LEU A 334 13.81 2.54 37.40
CA LEU A 334 13.49 3.03 36.05
C LEU A 334 14.54 2.55 35.04
N LYS A 335 14.16 2.54 33.75
CA LYS A 335 15.06 2.20 32.65
C LYS A 335 15.42 3.46 31.86
N GLU A 336 16.72 3.69 31.67
CA GLU A 336 17.20 4.76 30.80
C GLU A 336 16.82 4.51 29.34
N TYR A 337 16.34 5.54 28.67
CA TYR A 337 16.09 5.61 27.26
C TYR A 337 17.41 5.79 26.51
N ARG A 338 17.67 4.91 25.53
CA ARG A 338 18.82 4.98 24.63
C ARG A 338 18.37 4.55 23.24
N GLN A 339 18.75 5.34 22.24
CA GLN A 339 18.50 5.07 20.83
C GLN A 339 19.58 5.77 20.01
N THR A 340 20.74 5.15 19.91
CA THR A 340 21.92 5.77 19.30
C THR A 340 21.88 5.78 17.77
N GLY A 341 21.02 4.96 17.15
CA GLY A 341 20.87 4.89 15.70
C GLY A 341 19.70 5.71 15.15
N GLN A 342 19.98 6.54 14.15
CA GLN A 342 18.98 7.21 13.31
C GLN A 342 19.00 6.61 11.91
N ILE A 343 17.84 6.16 11.42
CA ILE A 343 17.64 5.78 10.02
C ILE A 343 16.51 6.62 9.47
N THR A 344 16.69 7.15 8.27
CA THR A 344 15.66 7.94 7.60
C THR A 344 15.41 7.38 6.21
N CYS A 345 14.19 6.91 5.96
CA CYS A 345 13.75 6.38 4.67
C CYS A 345 12.81 7.40 4.01
N LEU A 346 13.26 8.04 2.94
CA LEU A 346 12.52 9.02 2.16
C LEU A 346 11.92 8.36 0.92
N ASP A 347 10.61 8.52 0.73
CA ASP A 347 9.94 8.16 -0.51
C ASP A 347 10.02 9.31 -1.50
N LEU A 348 10.47 9.03 -2.72
CA LEU A 348 10.55 10.01 -3.80
C LEU A 348 9.67 9.61 -4.98
N GLY A 349 8.68 8.72 -4.80
CA GLY A 349 7.73 8.35 -5.86
C GLY A 349 8.37 7.63 -7.04
N ARG A 350 7.55 7.08 -7.95
CA ARG A 350 8.00 6.35 -9.17
C ARG A 350 9.12 5.32 -8.93
N ASN A 351 9.05 4.56 -7.84
CA ASN A 351 10.10 3.60 -7.43
C ASN A 351 11.48 4.26 -7.18
N GLN A 352 11.52 5.53 -6.79
CA GLN A 352 12.71 6.21 -6.29
C GLN A 352 12.58 6.41 -4.79
N GLY A 353 13.68 6.24 -4.07
CA GLY A 353 13.72 6.43 -2.64
C GLY A 353 15.15 6.59 -2.15
N LEU A 354 15.29 6.99 -0.90
CA LEU A 354 16.58 7.18 -0.25
C LEU A 354 16.53 6.63 1.17
N VAL A 355 17.52 5.83 1.54
CA VAL A 355 17.75 5.42 2.93
C VAL A 355 19.03 6.07 3.38
N THR A 356 18.96 6.75 4.53
CA THR A 356 20.10 7.45 5.12
C THR A 356 20.29 7.05 6.57
N SER A 357 21.52 7.20 7.07
CA SER A 357 21.89 6.92 8.46
C SER A 357 22.53 8.14 9.13
N GLY A 358 22.43 8.16 10.46
CA GLY A 358 23.03 9.21 11.30
C GLY A 358 22.37 10.58 11.16
N ARG A 359 22.90 11.55 11.91
CA ARG A 359 22.38 12.91 11.98
C ARG A 359 22.63 13.73 10.71
N ASP A 360 23.73 13.45 10.02
CA ASP A 360 24.08 14.09 8.76
C ASP A 360 23.42 13.41 7.55
N HIS A 361 22.58 12.39 7.79
CA HIS A 361 21.84 11.67 6.76
C HIS A 361 22.74 11.20 5.60
N GLN A 362 23.78 10.43 5.94
CA GLN A 362 24.67 9.80 4.97
C GLN A 362 23.89 8.74 4.18
N VAL A 363 24.14 8.65 2.87
CA VAL A 363 23.39 7.73 2.00
C VAL A 363 23.83 6.29 2.23
N GLU A 364 22.85 5.43 2.52
CA GLU A 364 23.05 3.98 2.67
C GLU A 364 22.52 3.22 1.44
N LEU A 365 21.35 3.62 0.94
CA LEU A 365 20.71 3.05 -0.24
C LEU A 365 19.99 4.15 -1.01
N SER A 366 19.92 4.00 -2.33
CA SER A 366 19.14 4.87 -3.21
C SER A 366 18.39 4.07 -4.29
N GLY A 367 17.52 4.72 -5.05
CA GLY A 367 16.81 4.09 -6.16
C GLY A 367 15.66 3.19 -5.71
N LYS A 368 15.37 2.19 -6.53
CA LYS A 368 14.27 1.26 -6.31
C LYS A 368 14.43 0.44 -5.03
N GLU A 369 15.65 0.04 -4.70
CA GLU A 369 15.89 -0.73 -3.48
C GLU A 369 15.53 0.07 -2.23
N ALA A 370 15.95 1.33 -2.16
CA ALA A 370 15.60 2.24 -1.07
C ALA A 370 14.09 2.51 -0.99
N HIS A 371 13.42 2.68 -2.13
CA HIS A 371 11.96 2.76 -2.19
C HIS A 371 11.31 1.49 -1.63
N ASP A 372 11.78 0.31 -2.01
CA ASP A 372 11.20 -0.96 -1.53
C ASP A 372 11.43 -1.16 -0.02
N VAL A 373 12.56 -0.69 0.54
CA VAL A 373 12.80 -0.61 1.98
C VAL A 373 11.79 0.33 2.65
N LYS A 374 11.60 1.54 2.11
CA LYS A 374 10.61 2.50 2.62
C LYS A 374 9.20 1.91 2.62
N MET A 375 8.80 1.25 1.54
CA MET A 375 7.50 0.57 1.47
C MET A 375 7.38 -0.57 2.48
N TYR A 376 8.45 -1.32 2.75
CA TYR A 376 8.46 -2.30 3.82
C TYR A 376 8.29 -1.66 5.21
N VAL A 377 9.03 -0.57 5.48
CA VAL A 377 8.91 0.17 6.74
C VAL A 377 7.48 0.66 6.92
N ASN A 378 6.95 1.36 5.90
CA ASN A 378 5.61 1.93 5.91
C ASN A 378 4.53 0.85 6.02
N THR A 379 4.60 -0.27 5.31
CA THR A 379 3.48 -1.24 5.24
C THR A 379 3.57 -2.40 6.23
N ARG A 380 4.71 -2.56 6.91
CA ARG A 380 4.95 -3.70 7.82
C ARG A 380 5.56 -3.26 9.14
N LEU A 381 6.72 -2.61 9.13
CA LEU A 381 7.51 -2.42 10.35
C LEU A 381 6.84 -1.48 11.36
N ILE A 382 6.20 -0.42 10.88
CA ILE A 382 5.58 0.59 11.74
C ILE A 382 4.15 0.21 12.17
N TYR A 383 3.65 -0.94 11.73
CA TYR A 383 2.34 -1.46 12.13
C TYR A 383 2.50 -2.34 13.38
N PRO A 384 1.61 -2.22 14.38
CA PRO A 384 1.59 -3.15 15.50
C PRO A 384 1.20 -4.56 15.02
N PRO A 385 1.63 -5.61 15.75
CA PRO A 385 1.12 -6.96 15.53
C PRO A 385 -0.41 -6.99 15.54
N ALA A 386 -0.99 -7.90 14.74
CA ALA A 386 -2.42 -8.04 14.59
C ALA A 386 -3.11 -8.52 15.88
N ASP A 387 -2.45 -9.39 16.62
CA ASP A 387 -2.90 -9.87 17.92
C ASP A 387 -2.48 -8.90 19.03
N ALA A 388 -3.36 -8.69 20.00
CA ALA A 388 -3.13 -7.72 21.07
C ALA A 388 -2.04 -8.17 22.06
N GLU A 389 -1.94 -9.47 22.33
CA GLU A 389 -0.93 -10.03 23.22
C GLU A 389 0.45 -10.04 22.55
N ASP A 390 0.53 -10.37 21.25
CA ASP A 390 1.76 -10.20 20.47
C ASP A 390 2.25 -8.75 20.49
N ALA A 391 1.33 -7.78 20.44
CA ALA A 391 1.67 -6.36 20.53
C ALA A 391 2.17 -5.98 21.94
N VAL A 392 1.60 -6.56 23.00
CA VAL A 392 2.10 -6.39 24.38
C VAL A 392 3.52 -6.94 24.51
N GLU A 393 3.83 -8.11 23.98
CA GLU A 393 5.19 -8.67 24.01
C GLU A 393 6.17 -7.81 23.21
N ALA A 394 5.76 -7.31 22.04
CA ALA A 394 6.56 -6.41 21.22
C ALA A 394 6.83 -5.03 21.90
N SER A 395 6.11 -4.69 22.97
CA SER A 395 6.26 -3.40 23.68
C SER A 395 7.45 -3.34 24.64
N PHE A 396 8.28 -4.39 24.71
CA PHE A 396 9.45 -4.40 25.58
C PHE A 396 10.42 -3.23 25.24
N PRO A 397 10.88 -2.45 26.25
CA PRO A 397 11.80 -1.34 26.05
C PRO A 397 13.21 -1.88 25.78
N GLU A 398 13.53 -2.23 24.54
CA GLU A 398 14.88 -2.58 24.10
C GLU A 398 15.39 -1.61 23.04
N GLU A 399 16.68 -1.29 23.09
CA GLU A 399 17.31 -0.41 22.10
C GLU A 399 17.10 -1.00 20.68
N PRO A 400 16.66 -0.20 19.70
CA PRO A 400 16.54 -0.67 18.34
C PRO A 400 17.90 -1.05 17.77
N LYS A 401 18.10 -2.34 17.51
CA LYS A 401 19.31 -2.84 16.85
C LYS A 401 19.12 -2.76 15.33
N LEU A 402 19.92 -1.94 14.66
CA LEU A 402 19.93 -1.77 13.19
C LEU A 402 19.98 -3.12 12.45
N GLU A 403 20.83 -4.05 12.91
CA GLU A 403 20.96 -5.38 12.32
C GLU A 403 19.67 -6.20 12.40
N LYS A 404 18.90 -6.11 13.49
CA LYS A 404 17.58 -6.78 13.57
C LYS A 404 16.61 -6.24 12.51
N ILE A 405 16.65 -4.94 12.22
CA ILE A 405 15.80 -4.31 11.20
C ILE A 405 16.24 -4.77 9.79
N LYS A 406 17.55 -4.74 9.51
CA LYS A 406 18.13 -5.21 8.24
C LYS A 406 17.84 -6.70 8.01
N GLU A 407 18.00 -7.54 9.03
CA GLU A 407 17.64 -8.95 8.97
C GLU A 407 16.14 -9.17 8.73
N SER A 408 15.27 -8.41 9.40
CA SER A 408 13.83 -8.50 9.19
C SER A 408 13.44 -8.13 7.76
N TYR A 409 14.05 -7.08 7.19
CA TYR A 409 13.90 -6.73 5.78
C TYR A 409 14.39 -7.85 4.87
N ARG A 410 15.63 -8.35 5.06
CA ARG A 410 16.20 -9.46 4.28
C ARG A 410 15.35 -10.73 4.34
N ARG A 411 14.84 -11.09 5.52
CA ARG A 411 13.91 -12.22 5.67
C ARG A 411 12.60 -11.96 4.93
N SER A 412 12.06 -10.74 4.98
CA SER A 412 10.81 -10.41 4.28
C SER A 412 10.97 -10.42 2.75
N THR A 413 12.11 -9.99 2.22
CA THR A 413 12.44 -10.05 0.79
C THR A 413 12.74 -11.48 0.36
N GLN A 414 13.41 -12.27 1.20
CA GLN A 414 13.62 -13.70 0.96
C GLN A 414 12.32 -14.50 0.99
N ILE A 415 11.38 -14.20 1.91
CA ILE A 415 10.02 -14.78 1.93
C ILE A 415 9.24 -14.35 0.68
N LYS A 416 9.24 -13.07 0.30
CA LYS A 416 8.59 -12.60 -0.94
C LYS A 416 9.16 -13.29 -2.18
N ASN A 417 10.49 -13.43 -2.27
CA ASN A 417 11.13 -14.14 -3.37
C ASN A 417 10.73 -15.63 -3.34
N ASN A 418 10.78 -16.29 -2.19
CA ASN A 418 10.45 -17.72 -2.10
C ASN A 418 8.96 -18.00 -2.38
N THR A 419 8.05 -17.14 -1.91
CA THR A 419 6.60 -17.24 -2.21
C THR A 419 6.30 -16.85 -3.66
N TYR A 420 6.94 -15.82 -4.22
CA TYR A 420 6.78 -15.45 -5.63
C TYR A 420 7.33 -16.55 -6.56
N PHE A 421 8.52 -17.09 -6.29
CA PHE A 421 9.09 -18.19 -7.06
C PHE A 421 8.26 -19.47 -6.93
N LYS A 422 7.80 -19.83 -5.72
CA LYS A 422 6.97 -21.03 -5.53
C LYS A 422 5.60 -20.89 -6.19
N THR A 423 4.95 -19.73 -6.06
CA THR A 423 3.65 -19.45 -6.73
C THR A 423 3.81 -19.35 -8.24
N LYS A 424 4.86 -18.68 -8.75
CA LYS A 424 5.17 -18.61 -10.19
C LYS A 424 5.53 -19.98 -10.75
N GLN A 425 6.29 -20.82 -10.03
CA GLN A 425 6.65 -22.17 -10.46
C GLN A 425 5.43 -23.11 -10.43
N ILE A 426 4.56 -23.01 -9.42
CA ILE A 426 3.29 -23.76 -9.38
C ILE A 426 2.36 -23.29 -10.51
N PHE A 427 2.26 -21.98 -10.74
CA PHE A 427 1.42 -21.40 -11.79
C PHE A 427 1.94 -21.76 -13.19
N MET A 428 3.26 -21.71 -13.41
CA MET A 428 3.91 -22.14 -14.66
C MET A 428 3.70 -23.64 -14.88
N LYS A 429 3.87 -24.49 -13.86
CA LYS A 429 3.54 -25.93 -13.97
C LYS A 429 2.07 -26.15 -14.32
N LYS A 430 1.13 -25.47 -13.66
CA LYS A 430 -0.31 -25.58 -13.96
C LYS A 430 -0.64 -25.10 -15.37
N LYS A 431 -0.01 -24.02 -15.83
CA LYS A 431 -0.11 -23.49 -17.20
C LYS A 431 0.35 -24.52 -18.22
N ASP A 432 1.47 -25.19 -17.96
CA ASP A 432 2.02 -26.24 -18.83
C ASP A 432 1.08 -27.45 -18.93
N TYR A 433 0.59 -27.96 -17.80
CA TYR A 433 -0.35 -29.08 -17.81
C TYR A 433 -1.66 -28.71 -18.52
N ALA A 434 -2.22 -27.52 -18.26
CA ALA A 434 -3.47 -27.08 -18.88
C ALA A 434 -3.39 -27.05 -20.41
N GLN A 435 -2.29 -26.52 -20.97
CA GLN A 435 -2.12 -26.50 -22.43
C GLN A 435 -1.93 -27.91 -23.01
N LEU A 436 -1.26 -28.83 -22.30
CA LEU A 436 -1.10 -30.21 -22.75
C LEU A 436 -2.45 -30.94 -22.80
N PHE A 437 -3.23 -30.83 -21.72
CA PHE A 437 -4.55 -31.44 -21.65
C PHE A 437 -5.49 -30.89 -22.72
N LEU A 438 -5.48 -29.58 -22.95
CA LEU A 438 -6.27 -28.95 -24.02
C LEU A 438 -5.88 -29.48 -25.40
N ARG A 439 -4.58 -29.53 -25.71
CA ARG A 439 -4.06 -30.05 -26.99
C ARG A 439 -4.51 -31.49 -27.25
N LEU A 440 -4.28 -32.36 -26.26
CA LEU A 440 -4.62 -33.77 -26.37
C LEU A 440 -6.14 -33.97 -26.44
N SER A 441 -6.91 -33.28 -25.60
CA SER A 441 -8.38 -33.41 -25.57
C SER A 441 -9.01 -32.98 -26.89
N ILE A 442 -8.61 -31.82 -27.44
CA ILE A 442 -9.11 -31.34 -28.74
C ILE A 442 -8.65 -32.27 -29.85
N GLY A 443 -7.36 -32.66 -29.85
CA GLY A 443 -6.79 -33.49 -30.89
C GLY A 443 -7.40 -34.89 -30.96
N PHE A 444 -7.53 -35.57 -29.82
CA PHE A 444 -8.20 -36.87 -29.75
C PHE A 444 -9.69 -36.75 -30.04
N GLY A 445 -10.35 -35.67 -29.62
CA GLY A 445 -11.77 -35.43 -29.95
C GLY A 445 -12.02 -35.37 -31.46
N PHE A 446 -11.18 -34.63 -32.20
CA PHE A 446 -11.25 -34.58 -33.66
C PHE A 446 -10.95 -35.94 -34.31
N LEU A 447 -9.89 -36.63 -33.89
CA LEU A 447 -9.56 -37.94 -34.45
C LEU A 447 -10.65 -38.97 -34.15
N SER A 448 -11.26 -38.93 -32.96
CA SER A 448 -12.38 -39.80 -32.62
C SER A 448 -13.59 -39.58 -33.55
N ALA A 449 -13.92 -38.33 -33.86
CA ALA A 449 -15.01 -38.01 -34.80
C ALA A 449 -14.70 -38.46 -36.24
N VAL A 450 -13.43 -38.38 -36.65
CA VAL A 450 -12.96 -38.88 -37.96
C VAL A 450 -13.02 -40.42 -38.02
N LEU A 451 -12.60 -41.11 -36.95
CA LEU A 451 -12.67 -42.58 -36.88
C LEU A 451 -14.11 -43.10 -36.92
N ASP A 452 -15.03 -42.42 -36.25
CA ASP A 452 -16.47 -42.75 -36.26
C ASP A 452 -17.05 -42.63 -37.67
N ARG A 453 -16.84 -41.50 -38.36
CA ARG A 453 -17.39 -41.31 -39.72
C ARG A 453 -16.73 -42.18 -40.80
N LEU A 454 -15.51 -42.65 -40.60
CA LEU A 454 -14.86 -43.61 -41.51
C LEU A 454 -15.25 -45.07 -41.21
N GLY A 455 -16.03 -45.30 -40.14
CA GLY A 455 -16.44 -46.64 -39.70
C GLY A 455 -15.35 -47.44 -39.01
N TRP A 456 -14.24 -46.78 -38.64
CA TRP A 456 -13.13 -47.41 -37.92
C TRP A 456 -13.40 -47.51 -36.42
N ALA A 457 -14.32 -46.69 -35.87
CA ALA A 457 -14.73 -46.79 -34.48
C ALA A 457 -15.78 -47.90 -34.23
N GLY A 458 -16.54 -48.30 -35.25
CA GLY A 458 -17.59 -49.31 -35.13
C GLY A 458 -18.64 -49.18 -36.24
N GLN A 459 -19.51 -50.18 -36.36
CA GLN A 459 -20.57 -50.20 -37.37
C GLN A 459 -21.75 -49.29 -36.95
N PRO A 460 -22.52 -48.74 -37.91
CA PRO A 460 -23.70 -47.93 -37.60
C PRO A 460 -24.69 -48.65 -36.69
N GLY A 461 -25.26 -47.93 -35.73
CA GLY A 461 -26.27 -48.46 -34.79
C GLY A 461 -25.71 -49.32 -33.65
N THR A 462 -24.39 -49.45 -33.55
CA THR A 462 -23.74 -50.08 -32.39
C THR A 462 -23.55 -49.08 -31.24
N HIS A 463 -23.40 -49.59 -30.00
CA HIS A 463 -23.31 -48.75 -28.80
C HIS A 463 -22.11 -47.80 -28.87
N ASN A 464 -22.34 -46.50 -28.59
CA ASN A 464 -21.35 -45.41 -28.62
C ASN A 464 -20.81 -45.00 -30.01
N ILE A 465 -21.52 -45.31 -31.11
CA ILE A 465 -21.19 -44.88 -32.48
C ILE A 465 -22.23 -43.87 -32.97
N ASN A 466 -21.78 -42.69 -33.42
CA ASN A 466 -22.69 -41.64 -33.91
C ASN A 466 -23.06 -41.82 -35.38
N TRP A 467 -22.08 -42.14 -36.25
CA TRP A 467 -22.31 -42.28 -37.70
C TRP A 467 -21.96 -43.67 -38.21
N GLY A 468 -20.77 -44.19 -37.84
CA GLY A 468 -20.30 -45.53 -38.18
C GLY A 468 -19.98 -45.79 -39.65
N ASN A 469 -20.30 -44.85 -40.56
CA ASN A 469 -19.88 -44.86 -41.96
C ASN A 469 -20.01 -43.47 -42.59
N TRP A 470 -19.44 -43.34 -43.79
CA TRP A 470 -19.41 -42.08 -44.53
C TRP A 470 -20.80 -41.63 -44.98
N GLN A 471 -21.66 -42.56 -45.39
CA GLN A 471 -23.01 -42.25 -45.89
C GLN A 471 -23.87 -41.58 -44.81
N ASN A 472 -23.86 -42.12 -43.59
CA ASN A 472 -24.59 -41.56 -42.45
C ASN A 472 -24.05 -40.21 -42.02
N PHE A 473 -22.72 -40.03 -42.08
CA PHE A 473 -22.09 -38.74 -41.80
C PHE A 473 -22.48 -37.66 -42.83
N ILE A 474 -22.48 -37.98 -44.13
CA ILE A 474 -22.92 -37.04 -45.17
C ILE A 474 -24.42 -36.76 -45.07
N ALA A 475 -25.24 -37.75 -44.75
CA ALA A 475 -26.67 -37.55 -44.50
C ALA A 475 -26.91 -36.58 -43.33
N TYR A 476 -26.18 -36.75 -42.21
CA TYR A 476 -26.22 -35.83 -41.08
C TYR A 476 -25.72 -34.42 -41.45
N THR A 477 -24.62 -34.35 -42.22
CA THR A 477 -24.07 -33.07 -42.70
C THR A 477 -25.09 -32.33 -43.58
N GLN A 478 -25.81 -33.05 -44.45
CA GLN A 478 -26.87 -32.48 -45.30
C GLN A 478 -28.01 -31.86 -44.47
N MET A 479 -28.32 -32.41 -43.30
CA MET A 479 -29.30 -31.81 -42.37
C MET A 479 -28.80 -30.50 -41.76
N LEU A 480 -27.49 -30.37 -41.54
CA LEU A 480 -26.86 -29.17 -40.97
C LEU A 480 -26.63 -28.05 -42.00
N VAL A 481 -26.56 -28.39 -43.29
CA VAL A 481 -26.44 -27.43 -44.39
C VAL A 481 -27.52 -27.69 -45.46
N PRO A 482 -28.82 -27.48 -45.14
CA PRO A 482 -29.92 -27.82 -46.04
C PRO A 482 -29.91 -27.02 -47.35
N TRP A 483 -29.21 -25.88 -47.37
CA TRP A 483 -29.00 -25.02 -48.54
C TRP A 483 -27.93 -25.54 -49.51
N SER A 484 -27.13 -26.53 -49.12
CA SER A 484 -26.02 -27.07 -49.93
C SER A 484 -26.48 -28.23 -50.81
N PRO A 485 -26.22 -28.22 -52.14
CA PRO A 485 -26.46 -29.37 -53.00
C PRO A 485 -25.68 -30.63 -52.54
N PRO A 486 -26.16 -31.86 -52.80
CA PRO A 486 -25.52 -33.09 -52.30
C PRO A 486 -24.04 -33.25 -52.70
N SER A 487 -23.65 -32.77 -53.88
CA SER A 487 -22.26 -32.75 -54.35
C SER A 487 -21.39 -31.80 -53.52
N LEU A 488 -21.91 -30.61 -53.18
CA LEU A 488 -21.22 -29.64 -52.34
C LEU A 488 -21.15 -30.10 -50.88
N THR A 489 -22.20 -30.75 -50.36
CA THR A 489 -22.22 -31.31 -49.00
C THR A 489 -21.16 -32.38 -48.81
N SER A 490 -20.95 -33.23 -49.83
CA SER A 490 -19.89 -34.23 -49.84
C SER A 490 -18.50 -33.57 -49.79
N ILE A 491 -18.31 -32.46 -50.51
CA ILE A 491 -17.06 -31.67 -50.49
C ILE A 491 -16.86 -31.02 -49.12
N LEU A 492 -17.89 -30.41 -48.53
CA LEU A 492 -17.81 -29.80 -47.19
C LEU A 492 -17.50 -30.84 -46.12
N GLY A 493 -18.12 -32.02 -46.19
CA GLY A 493 -17.83 -33.15 -45.30
C GLY A 493 -16.38 -33.64 -45.44
N LEU A 494 -15.85 -33.69 -46.67
CA LEU A 494 -14.44 -34.01 -46.92
C LEU A 494 -13.50 -32.96 -46.34
N LEU A 495 -13.77 -31.67 -46.58
CA LEU A 495 -12.96 -30.56 -46.06
C LEU A 495 -12.95 -30.54 -44.52
N ALA A 496 -14.11 -30.76 -43.89
CA ALA A 496 -14.20 -30.86 -42.44
C ALA A 496 -13.37 -32.04 -41.91
N THR A 497 -13.47 -33.21 -42.56
CA THR A 497 -12.72 -34.41 -42.17
C THR A 497 -11.21 -34.22 -42.31
N VAL A 498 -10.75 -33.60 -43.40
CA VAL A 498 -9.34 -33.25 -43.59
C VAL A 498 -8.89 -32.23 -42.54
N GLY A 499 -9.68 -31.18 -42.30
CA GLY A 499 -9.38 -30.15 -41.31
C GLY A 499 -9.26 -30.70 -39.88
N GLU A 500 -10.17 -31.59 -39.48
CA GLU A 500 -10.15 -32.27 -38.18
C GLU A 500 -8.96 -33.24 -38.08
N THR A 501 -8.66 -33.99 -39.14
CA THR A 501 -7.52 -34.92 -39.16
C THR A 501 -6.20 -34.16 -39.00
N VAL A 502 -5.99 -33.13 -39.82
CA VAL A 502 -4.77 -32.32 -39.80
C VAL A 502 -4.64 -31.59 -38.46
N SER A 503 -5.67 -30.88 -38.04
CA SER A 503 -5.64 -30.16 -36.76
C SER A 503 -5.45 -31.13 -35.58
N GLY A 504 -6.08 -32.30 -35.62
CA GLY A 504 -6.01 -33.30 -34.58
C GLY A 504 -4.61 -33.87 -34.39
N VAL A 505 -3.98 -34.32 -35.49
CA VAL A 505 -2.60 -34.81 -35.46
C VAL A 505 -1.63 -33.71 -35.04
N LEU A 506 -1.74 -32.52 -35.63
CA LEU A 506 -0.79 -31.43 -35.36
C LEU A 506 -0.91 -30.86 -33.94
N LEU A 507 -2.09 -30.89 -33.32
CA LEU A 507 -2.27 -30.49 -31.92
C LEU A 507 -1.67 -31.53 -30.95
N ILE A 508 -1.84 -32.83 -31.22
CA ILE A 508 -1.25 -33.91 -30.43
C ILE A 508 0.28 -33.82 -30.50
N VAL A 509 0.82 -33.76 -31.72
CA VAL A 509 2.26 -33.65 -31.96
C VAL A 509 2.81 -32.31 -31.44
N GLY A 510 2.02 -31.24 -31.50
CA GLY A 510 2.44 -29.91 -31.08
C GLY A 510 3.30 -29.21 -32.12
N TYR A 511 2.86 -29.24 -33.37
CA TYR A 511 3.50 -28.52 -34.46
C TYR A 511 2.59 -27.37 -34.91
N LYS A 512 3.14 -26.17 -35.02
CA LYS A 512 2.45 -24.89 -35.20
C LYS A 512 1.19 -24.78 -34.33
N THR A 513 1.32 -25.14 -33.05
CA THR A 513 0.23 -25.40 -32.10
C THR A 513 -0.77 -24.25 -32.03
N LYS A 514 -0.28 -23.00 -31.97
CA LYS A 514 -1.12 -21.79 -31.95
C LYS A 514 -2.03 -21.68 -33.18
N TRP A 515 -1.48 -21.93 -34.37
CA TRP A 515 -2.22 -21.82 -35.63
C TRP A 515 -3.22 -22.96 -35.79
N ASN A 516 -2.83 -24.18 -35.42
CA ASN A 516 -3.74 -25.32 -35.44
C ASN A 516 -4.86 -25.21 -34.39
N ALA A 517 -4.60 -24.61 -33.24
CA ALA A 517 -5.64 -24.29 -32.27
C ALA A 517 -6.62 -23.24 -32.80
N MET A 518 -6.13 -22.21 -33.51
CA MET A 518 -6.99 -21.22 -34.16
C MET A 518 -7.84 -21.85 -35.28
N ALA A 519 -7.25 -22.72 -36.10
CA ALA A 519 -7.98 -23.47 -37.13
C ALA A 519 -9.06 -24.38 -36.52
N ALA A 520 -8.75 -25.11 -35.44
CA ALA A 520 -9.71 -25.92 -34.70
C ALA A 520 -10.87 -25.09 -34.13
N CYS A 521 -10.58 -23.89 -33.62
CA CYS A 521 -11.59 -22.94 -33.15
C CYS A 521 -12.52 -22.50 -34.29
N LEU A 522 -11.97 -22.06 -35.43
CA LEU A 522 -12.77 -21.64 -36.58
C LEU A 522 -13.64 -22.76 -37.14
N LEU A 523 -13.10 -23.98 -37.20
CA LEU A 523 -13.81 -25.16 -37.68
C LEU A 523 -15.01 -25.50 -36.79
N THR A 524 -14.79 -25.53 -35.48
CA THR A 524 -15.85 -25.85 -34.50
C THR A 524 -16.85 -24.70 -34.34
N LEU A 525 -16.42 -23.45 -34.46
CA LEU A 525 -17.32 -22.29 -34.48
C LEU A 525 -18.25 -22.33 -35.69
N THR A 526 -17.73 -22.69 -36.87
CA THR A 526 -18.54 -22.85 -38.08
C THR A 526 -19.58 -23.96 -37.89
N PHE A 527 -19.19 -25.08 -37.29
CA PHE A 527 -20.13 -26.16 -36.95
C PHE A 527 -21.21 -25.74 -35.95
N ILE A 528 -20.84 -25.00 -34.90
CA ILE A 528 -21.78 -24.43 -33.93
C ILE A 528 -22.80 -23.53 -34.64
N ILE A 529 -22.33 -22.63 -35.49
CA ILE A 529 -23.20 -21.72 -36.25
C ILE A 529 -24.21 -22.52 -37.08
N CYS A 530 -23.76 -23.52 -37.85
CA CYS A 530 -24.65 -24.37 -38.63
C CYS A 530 -25.67 -25.11 -37.75
N MET A 531 -25.25 -25.67 -36.62
CA MET A 531 -26.15 -26.36 -35.68
C MET A 531 -27.18 -25.42 -35.04
N VAL A 532 -26.80 -24.19 -34.66
CA VAL A 532 -27.73 -23.21 -34.08
C VAL A 532 -28.88 -22.93 -35.06
N PHE A 533 -28.55 -22.73 -36.34
CA PHE A 533 -29.53 -22.39 -37.37
C PHE A 533 -30.41 -23.57 -37.81
N THR A 534 -29.94 -24.81 -37.68
CA THR A 534 -30.65 -26.00 -38.20
C THR A 534 -31.25 -26.91 -37.14
N ALA A 535 -30.54 -27.12 -36.03
CA ALA A 535 -30.93 -28.03 -34.95
C ALA A 535 -31.40 -27.29 -33.68
N GLY A 536 -31.28 -25.96 -33.65
CA GLY A 536 -31.64 -25.12 -32.52
C GLY A 536 -30.55 -25.06 -31.43
N THR A 537 -30.63 -24.03 -30.59
CA THR A 537 -29.60 -23.71 -29.57
C THR A 537 -29.42 -24.79 -28.52
N LYS A 538 -30.49 -25.49 -28.12
CA LYS A 538 -30.41 -26.59 -27.14
C LYS A 538 -29.57 -27.76 -27.63
N SER A 539 -29.69 -28.11 -28.91
CA SER A 539 -28.98 -29.25 -29.51
C SER A 539 -27.47 -29.05 -29.48
N VAL A 540 -26.99 -27.81 -29.61
CA VAL A 540 -25.57 -27.46 -29.54
C VAL A 540 -24.93 -27.83 -28.19
N PHE A 541 -25.66 -27.63 -27.09
CA PHE A 541 -25.17 -27.89 -25.73
C PHE A 541 -25.29 -29.36 -25.31
N ASN A 542 -25.98 -30.20 -26.09
CA ASN A 542 -25.97 -31.65 -25.88
C ASN A 542 -24.63 -32.27 -26.32
N TYR A 543 -23.83 -31.55 -27.10
CA TYR A 543 -22.50 -31.97 -27.54
C TYR A 543 -21.41 -31.11 -26.89
N SER A 544 -20.18 -31.62 -26.86
CA SER A 544 -19.03 -30.92 -26.28
C SER A 544 -18.48 -29.79 -27.18
N VAL A 545 -19.10 -29.50 -28.33
CA VAL A 545 -18.54 -28.60 -29.35
C VAL A 545 -18.26 -27.18 -28.83
N PRO A 546 -19.15 -26.51 -28.06
CA PRO A 546 -18.84 -25.19 -27.50
C PRO A 546 -17.62 -25.20 -26.56
N ALA A 547 -17.45 -26.28 -25.78
CA ALA A 547 -16.30 -26.45 -24.90
C ALA A 547 -15.02 -26.68 -25.69
N VAL A 548 -15.08 -27.44 -26.79
CA VAL A 548 -13.95 -27.65 -27.72
C VAL A 548 -13.57 -26.33 -28.40
N CYS A 549 -14.55 -25.55 -28.88
CA CYS A 549 -14.31 -24.24 -29.50
C CYS A 549 -13.66 -23.25 -28.52
N ALA A 550 -14.19 -23.14 -27.29
CA ALA A 550 -13.62 -22.28 -26.26
C ALA A 550 -12.23 -22.74 -25.81
N GLY A 551 -12.02 -24.07 -25.70
CA GLY A 551 -10.73 -24.66 -25.39
C GLY A 551 -9.69 -24.39 -26.48
N ALA A 552 -10.08 -24.48 -27.76
CA ALA A 552 -9.23 -24.19 -28.91
C ALA A 552 -8.88 -22.69 -28.98
N PHE A 553 -9.84 -21.80 -28.73
CA PHE A 553 -9.58 -20.36 -28.63
C PHE A 553 -8.60 -20.03 -27.49
N LEU A 554 -8.85 -20.58 -26.30
CA LEU A 554 -7.98 -20.41 -25.14
C LEU A 554 -6.56 -20.92 -25.43
N LEU A 555 -6.45 -22.10 -26.06
CA LEU A 555 -5.16 -22.68 -26.45
C LEU A 555 -4.42 -21.81 -27.49
N SER A 556 -5.14 -21.13 -28.39
CA SER A 556 -4.55 -20.21 -29.37
C SER A 556 -3.98 -18.93 -28.74
N ALA A 557 -4.40 -18.58 -27.52
CA ALA A 557 -3.89 -17.43 -26.78
C ALA A 557 -2.53 -17.68 -26.09
N PHE A 558 -2.04 -18.93 -26.07
CA PHE A 558 -0.72 -19.26 -25.52
C PHE A 558 0.41 -18.91 -26.51
N ASN A 559 1.54 -18.46 -25.98
CA ASN A 559 2.72 -18.07 -26.76
C ASN A 559 3.90 -19.07 -26.65
N GLU A 560 3.80 -20.04 -25.75
CA GLU A 560 4.84 -21.03 -25.46
C GLU A 560 4.21 -22.38 -25.12
N PHE A 561 4.71 -23.44 -25.76
CA PHE A 561 4.17 -24.79 -25.63
C PHE A 561 5.25 -25.80 -25.23
N ARG A 562 5.36 -26.04 -23.92
CA ARG A 562 6.50 -26.74 -23.32
C ARG A 562 6.76 -28.14 -23.88
N TRP A 563 5.70 -28.93 -24.09
CA TRP A 563 5.79 -30.30 -24.61
C TRP A 563 5.30 -30.37 -26.06
N SER A 564 5.74 -29.42 -26.88
CA SER A 564 5.42 -29.35 -28.29
C SER A 564 6.71 -29.39 -29.11
N ILE A 565 6.62 -29.87 -30.35
CA ILE A 565 7.73 -29.79 -31.29
C ILE A 565 8.10 -28.33 -31.60
N ASP A 566 7.15 -27.39 -31.49
CA ASP A 566 7.41 -25.95 -31.65
C ASP A 566 8.51 -25.41 -30.71
N ASN A 567 8.68 -26.01 -29.54
CA ASN A 567 9.72 -25.62 -28.59
C ASN A 567 11.09 -26.27 -28.88
N ILE A 568 11.12 -27.45 -29.50
CA ILE A 568 12.37 -28.16 -29.87
C ILE A 568 13.11 -27.39 -30.96
N TYR A 569 12.39 -26.75 -31.89
CA TYR A 569 12.99 -25.91 -32.94
C TYR A 569 13.46 -24.53 -32.45
N ARG A 570 12.95 -24.04 -31.30
CA ARG A 570 13.35 -22.74 -30.74
C ARG A 570 14.69 -22.76 -29.99
N GLU A 571 15.07 -23.90 -29.40
CA GLU A 571 16.37 -24.06 -28.73
C GLU A 571 17.55 -24.17 -29.72
N GLY A 572 17.31 -24.51 -30.99
CA GLY A 572 18.33 -24.51 -32.03
C GLY A 572 18.75 -23.12 -32.52
N ASP A 573 17.85 -22.13 -32.45
CA ASP A 573 18.09 -20.75 -32.92
C ASP A 573 18.71 -19.83 -31.85
N SER A 574 18.79 -20.26 -30.59
CA SER A 574 19.38 -19.45 -29.49
C SER A 574 20.89 -19.67 -29.29
N ILE A 575 21.54 -20.48 -30.12
CA ILE A 575 23.01 -20.68 -30.10
C ILE A 575 23.73 -19.70 -31.05
N PHE A 576 23.00 -18.96 -31.90
CA PHE A 576 23.57 -18.01 -32.87
C PHE A 576 22.99 -16.58 -32.83
N ARG A 577 22.47 -16.12 -31.67
CA ARG A 577 22.12 -14.70 -31.47
C ARG A 577 22.61 -14.13 -30.16
#